data_AF-A0A935YR44-F1
#
_entry.id   AF-A0A935YR44-F1
#
_cell.length_a   1.000
_cell.length_b   1.000
_cell.length_c   1.000
_cell.angle_alpha   90.00
_cell.angle_beta   90.00
_cell.angle_gamma   90.00
#
_symmetry.space_group_name_H-M   'P 1'
#
loop_
_entity.id
_entity.type
_entity.pdbx_description
1 polymer ?
#
loop_
_entity_poly.entity_id
_entity_poly.type
_entity_poly.pdbx_seq_one_letter_code
_entity_poly.pdbx_strand_id
1 'polypeptide(L)'
;MPGSGERVAGSIAPITEQPTLSIRKPPRTVFDLSAFSRGPCALADGPVIDGDDPLVRAVQERRNILIAGSTGSGKTSLLSSLLQIDSVVS
;
A
#
# COMPACT_ATOMS: atom_id res chain seq x y z
N MET A 1 -10.75 12.71 10.75
CA MET A 1 -11.22 13.98 11.34
C MET A 1 -10.47 15.15 10.71
N PRO A 2 -10.94 16.41 10.76
CA PRO A 2 -10.24 17.53 10.14
C PRO A 2 -8.79 17.58 10.64
N GLY A 3 -7.83 17.33 9.74
CA GLY A 3 -6.38 17.29 10.05
C GLY A 3 -5.74 15.91 10.26
N SER A 4 -6.50 14.84 10.57
CA SER A 4 -5.91 13.53 10.93
C SER A 4 -6.12 12.40 9.90
N GLY A 5 -6.83 12.67 8.79
CA GLY A 5 -6.89 11.77 7.63
C GLY A 5 -7.76 10.51 7.78
N GLU A 6 -8.39 10.29 8.94
CA GLU A 6 -9.39 9.21 9.08
C GLU A 6 -10.64 9.54 8.29
N ARG A 7 -11.17 8.49 7.65
CA ARG A 7 -12.45 8.52 6.95
C ARG A 7 -13.51 7.95 7.89
N VAL A 8 -14.56 8.72 8.11
CA VAL A 8 -15.71 8.32 8.92
C VAL A 8 -16.91 8.21 8.00
N ALA A 9 -17.61 7.07 8.05
CA ALA A 9 -18.85 6.84 7.33
C ALA A 9 -19.94 6.47 8.35
N GLY A 10 -21.04 7.22 8.35
CA GLY A 10 -22.22 6.93 9.14
C GLY A 10 -23.37 6.51 8.23
N SER A 11 -24.16 5.54 8.65
CA SER A 11 -25.40 5.17 8.00
C SER A 11 -26.53 5.12 9.02
N ILE A 12 -27.71 5.58 8.60
CA ILE A 12 -28.95 5.56 9.37
C ILE A 12 -30.08 4.96 8.53
N ALA A 13 -31.22 4.70 9.16
CA ALA A 13 -32.41 4.22 8.47
C ALA A 13 -32.79 5.13 7.27
N PRO A 14 -33.29 4.55 6.17
CA PRO A 14 -33.62 3.13 5.98
C PRO A 14 -32.44 2.26 5.49
N ILE A 15 -31.24 2.82 5.30
CA ILE A 15 -30.11 2.11 4.69
C ILE A 15 -29.55 1.04 5.64
N THR A 16 -29.70 1.23 6.96
CA THR A 16 -29.34 0.27 8.00
C THR A 16 -30.46 0.16 9.04
N GLU A 17 -30.69 -1.05 9.58
CA GLU A 17 -31.72 -1.29 10.62
C GLU A 17 -31.46 -0.50 11.91
N GLN A 18 -30.19 -0.27 12.22
CA GLN A 18 -29.74 0.56 13.35
C GLN A 18 -28.66 1.55 12.90
N PRO A 19 -28.48 2.69 13.60
CA PRO A 19 -27.39 3.62 13.33
C PRO A 19 -26.03 2.91 13.37
N THR A 20 -25.27 3.00 12.29
CA THR A 20 -23.98 2.31 12.15
C THR A 20 -22.88 3.31 11.80
N LEU A 21 -21.70 3.15 12.41
CA LEU A 21 -20.54 3.99 12.18
C LEU A 21 -19.33 3.13 11.80
N SER A 22 -18.65 3.49 10.71
CA SER A 22 -17.38 2.90 10.29
C SER A 22 -16.28 3.96 10.28
N ILE A 23 -15.14 3.66 10.91
CA ILE A 23 -13.97 4.53 10.94
C ILE A 23 -12.79 3.80 10.31
N ARG A 24 -12.30 4.32 9.17
CA ARG A 24 -11.08 3.83 8.53
C ARG A 24 -9.91 4.73 8.90
N LYS A 25 -8.97 4.18 9.67
CA LYS A 25 -7.70 4.85 9.98
C LYS A 25 -6.79 4.89 8.75
N PRO A 26 -6.08 5.99 8.50
CA PRO A 26 -5.00 5.99 7.52
C PRO A 26 -3.89 5.03 8.01
N PRO A 27 -3.17 4.38 7.08
CA PRO A 27 -2.00 3.59 7.46
C PRO A 27 -1.01 4.49 8.21
N ARG A 28 -0.64 4.08 9.43
CA ARG A 28 0.34 4.81 10.25
C ARG A 28 1.77 4.66 9.74
N THR A 29 2.01 3.65 8.91
CA THR A 29 3.33 3.26 8.42
C THR A 29 3.23 3.09 6.92
N VAL A 30 4.08 3.82 6.18
CA VAL A 30 4.37 3.47 4.79
C VAL A 30 5.37 2.33 4.86
N PHE A 31 5.06 1.21 4.20
CA PHE A 31 5.97 0.08 4.18
C PHE A 31 7.16 0.46 3.29
N ASP A 32 8.37 0.21 3.78
CA ASP A 32 9.55 0.26 2.93
C ASP A 32 9.50 -0.94 1.97
N LEU A 33 10.02 -0.79 0.77
CA LEU A 33 10.04 -1.86 -0.22
C LEU A 33 10.80 -3.08 0.33
N SER A 34 11.86 -2.86 1.12
CA SER A 34 12.59 -3.92 1.84
C SER A 34 11.71 -4.77 2.77
N ALA A 35 10.60 -4.24 3.28
CA ALA A 35 9.66 -4.98 4.13
C ALA A 35 8.90 -6.09 3.36
N PHE A 36 8.84 -6.00 2.03
CA PHE A 36 8.24 -7.03 1.16
C PHE A 36 9.21 -8.18 0.83
N SER A 37 10.46 -8.14 1.28
CA SER A 37 11.40 -9.27 1.17
C SER A 37 11.25 -10.29 2.30
N ARG A 38 10.74 -9.87 3.47
CA ARG A 38 10.78 -10.65 4.73
C ARG A 38 9.43 -10.85 5.43
N GLY A 39 8.34 -10.37 4.84
CA GLY A 39 6.99 -10.40 5.44
C GLY A 39 6.11 -11.59 5.00
N PRO A 40 4.91 -11.75 5.59
CA PRO A 40 3.92 -12.76 5.17
C PRO A 40 3.33 -12.51 3.76
N CYS A 41 3.60 -11.35 3.17
CA CYS A 41 3.36 -11.04 1.76
C CYS A 41 4.66 -11.06 0.93
N ALA A 42 5.70 -11.75 1.42
CA ALA A 42 6.96 -11.83 0.71
C ALA A 42 6.72 -12.35 -0.70
N LEU A 43 7.34 -11.69 -1.68
CA LEU A 43 7.62 -12.30 -2.97
C LEU A 43 8.43 -13.55 -2.63
N ALA A 44 7.81 -14.72 -2.69
CA ALA A 44 8.44 -15.98 -2.32
C ALA A 44 9.82 -16.08 -3.00
N ASP A 45 10.87 -16.35 -2.20
CA ASP A 45 12.27 -16.46 -2.62
C ASP A 45 12.90 -15.21 -3.27
N GLY A 46 12.34 -14.01 -3.02
CA GLY A 46 12.87 -12.76 -3.55
C GLY A 46 14.16 -12.28 -2.84
N PRO A 47 15.19 -11.82 -3.58
CA PRO A 47 16.43 -11.32 -3.00
C PRO A 47 16.18 -10.07 -2.12
N VAL A 48 17.16 -9.73 -1.29
CA VAL A 48 17.23 -8.43 -0.62
C VAL A 48 17.03 -7.35 -1.68
N ILE A 49 16.06 -6.47 -1.47
CA ILE A 49 15.75 -5.41 -2.44
C ILE A 49 16.84 -4.34 -2.33
N ASP A 50 17.82 -4.45 -3.23
CA ASP A 50 18.91 -3.51 -3.44
C ASP A 50 18.73 -2.78 -4.78
N GLY A 51 19.65 -1.86 -5.13
CA GLY A 51 19.60 -1.12 -6.41
C GLY A 51 19.62 -1.99 -7.67
N ASP A 52 20.03 -3.26 -7.55
CA ASP A 52 20.02 -4.25 -8.64
C ASP A 52 18.72 -5.05 -8.76
N ASP A 53 17.74 -4.80 -7.87
CA ASP A 53 16.45 -5.46 -7.95
C ASP A 53 15.74 -5.09 -9.27
N PRO A 54 15.25 -6.08 -10.04
CA PRO A 54 14.62 -5.85 -11.34
C PRO A 54 13.36 -4.98 -11.26
N LEU A 55 12.67 -4.97 -10.12
CA LEU A 55 11.53 -4.11 -9.84
C LEU A 55 11.99 -2.67 -9.58
N VAL A 56 13.07 -2.46 -8.83
CA VAL A 56 13.66 -1.13 -8.62
C VAL A 56 14.12 -0.53 -9.95
N ARG A 57 14.82 -1.32 -10.78
CA ARG A 57 15.21 -0.91 -12.13
C ARG A 57 13.99 -0.61 -13.01
N ALA A 58 12.93 -1.41 -12.94
CA ALA A 58 11.70 -1.16 -13.70
C ALA A 58 11.04 0.18 -13.33
N VAL A 59 11.08 0.57 -12.05
CA VAL A 59 10.58 1.87 -11.59
C VAL A 59 11.46 3.00 -12.10
N GLN A 60 12.78 2.88 -11.96
CA GLN A 60 13.75 3.89 -12.44
C GLN A 60 13.68 4.09 -13.97
N GLU A 61 13.47 3.01 -14.72
CA GLU A 61 13.25 3.02 -16.17
C GLU A 61 11.83 3.49 -16.56
N ARG A 62 10.97 3.80 -15.58
CA ARG A 62 9.57 4.22 -15.77
C ARG A 62 8.75 3.25 -16.63
N ARG A 63 8.97 1.95 -16.44
CA ARG A 63 8.20 0.90 -17.13
C ARG A 63 6.76 0.85 -16.60
N ASN A 64 5.84 0.39 -17.44
CA ASN A 64 4.47 0.12 -17.01
C ASN A 64 4.45 -1.14 -16.12
N ILE A 65 4.06 -0.99 -14.85
CA ILE A 65 4.02 -2.09 -13.87
C ILE A 65 2.57 -2.38 -13.48
N LEU A 66 2.12 -3.63 -13.66
CA LEU A 66 0.82 -4.12 -13.19
C LEU A 66 1.01 -4.89 -11.88
N ILE A 67 0.34 -4.45 -10.81
CA ILE A 67 0.34 -5.14 -9.51
C ILE A 67 -0.96 -5.92 -9.36
N ALA A 68 -0.88 -7.24 -9.42
CA ALA A 68 -2.03 -8.16 -9.30
C ALA A 68 -1.97 -9.00 -8.00
N GLY A 69 -3.11 -9.53 -7.55
CA GLY A 69 -3.24 -10.29 -6.29
C GLY A 69 -4.65 -10.24 -5.67
N SER A 70 -4.93 -11.08 -4.67
CA SER A 70 -6.22 -11.18 -3.98
C SER A 70 -6.52 -9.98 -3.07
N THR A 71 -7.77 -9.80 -2.62
CA THR A 71 -8.15 -8.72 -1.69
C THR A 71 -7.40 -8.88 -0.36
N GLY A 72 -6.79 -7.80 0.13
CA GLY A 72 -5.98 -7.83 1.36
C GLY A 72 -4.52 -8.27 1.18
N SER A 73 -4.08 -8.67 -0.03
CA SER A 73 -2.72 -9.15 -0.30
C SER A 73 -1.61 -8.07 -0.30
N GLY A 74 -1.93 -6.84 0.13
CA GLY A 74 -0.93 -5.76 0.22
C GLY A 74 -0.60 -5.03 -1.09
N LYS A 75 -1.34 -5.24 -2.20
CA LYS A 75 -1.09 -4.55 -3.49
C LYS A 75 -0.95 -3.03 -3.38
N THR A 76 -1.87 -2.39 -2.64
CA THR A 76 -1.85 -0.94 -2.45
C THR A 76 -0.66 -0.50 -1.61
N SER A 77 -0.23 -1.32 -0.66
CA SER A 77 0.96 -1.07 0.14
C SER A 77 2.23 -1.19 -0.72
N LEU A 78 2.32 -2.22 -1.57
CA LEU A 78 3.43 -2.39 -2.51
C LEU A 78 3.52 -1.21 -3.49
N LEU A 79 2.39 -0.81 -4.08
CA LEU A 79 2.33 0.38 -4.95
C LEU A 79 2.85 1.64 -4.23
N SER A 80 2.40 1.86 -3.00
CA SER A 80 2.82 3.02 -2.20
C SER A 80 4.32 3.01 -1.91
N SER A 81 4.93 1.84 -1.79
CA SER A 81 6.38 1.68 -1.53
C SER A 81 7.18 1.98 -2.79
N LEU A 82 6.72 1.50 -3.95
CA LEU A 82 7.37 1.76 -5.24
C LEU A 82 7.35 3.24 -5.62
N LEU A 83 6.26 3.95 -5.30
CA LEU A 83 6.18 5.41 -5.53
C LEU A 83 7.21 6.20 -4.71
N GLN A 84 7.77 5.63 -3.64
CA GLN A 84 8.78 6.31 -2.84
C GLN A 84 10.18 6.26 -3.47
N ILE A 85 10.48 5.27 -4.33
CA ILE A 85 11.79 5.13 -4.98
C ILE A 85 12.16 6.39 -5.76
N ASP A 86 11.21 6.93 -6.53
CA ASP A 86 11.44 8.14 -7.33
C ASP A 86 11.44 9.43 -6.49
N SER A 87 10.76 9.44 -5.33
CA SER A 87 10.62 10.65 -4.49
C SER A 87 11.89 11.03 -3.71
N VAL A 88 12.89 10.16 -3.67
CA VAL A 88 14.17 10.39 -2.96
C VAL A 88 15.23 11.05 -3.88
N VAL A 89 14.93 11.23 -5.18
CA VAL A 89 15.88 11.77 -6.18
C VAL A 89 15.50 13.18 -6.66
N SER A 90 15.07 14.07 -5.75
CA SER A 90 14.87 15.49 -6.05
C SER A 90 15.62 16.42 -5.11
#